data_AF-A0A7X7Z603-F1
#
_entry.id   AF-A0A7X7Z603-F1
#
_cell.length_a   1.000
_cell.length_b   1.000
_cell.length_c   1.000
_cell.angle_alpha   90.00
_cell.angle_beta   90.00
_cell.angle_gamma   90.00
#
_symmetry.space_group_name_H-M   'P 1'
#
loop_
_entity.id
_entity.type
_entity.pdbx_description
1 polymer ?
#
loop_
_entity_poly.entity_id
_entity_poly.type
_entity_poly.pdbx_seq_one_letter_code
_entity_poly.pdbx_strand_id
1 'polypeptide(L)'
;GNKGILFTPLLFNGLFMRAQPQLGMSIGISERKYAFRDRCSRWVEIEETIELPEGWQPQQLQQNVQLLGDAASFDGNALLKGNQLSIKHKAVYNKRIYEPGEWPNFREVLKAQRWYMDNPLLLVKQ
;
A
#
# COMPACT_ATOMS: atom_id res chain seq x y z
N GLY A 1 -14.57 -28.55 -0.30
CA GLY A 1 -14.34 -27.21 -0.86
C GLY A 1 -13.61 -26.39 0.17
N ASN A 2 -12.46 -25.80 -0.17
CA ASN A 2 -11.65 -25.03 0.77
C ASN A 2 -12.43 -23.79 1.26
N LYS A 3 -12.76 -23.76 2.55
CA LYS A 3 -13.49 -22.66 3.21
C LYS A 3 -12.50 -21.56 3.62
N GLY A 4 -12.03 -20.76 2.65
CA GLY A 4 -11.26 -19.55 2.94
C GLY A 4 -12.18 -18.37 3.30
N ILE A 5 -11.66 -17.39 4.05
CA ILE A 5 -12.34 -16.11 4.32
C ILE A 5 -11.60 -15.02 3.57
N LEU A 6 -12.33 -14.23 2.78
CA LEU A 6 -11.80 -12.98 2.24
C LEU A 6 -11.93 -11.90 3.32
N PHE A 7 -10.81 -11.44 3.84
CA PHE A 7 -10.73 -10.44 4.90
C PHE A 7 -10.09 -9.17 4.37
N THR A 8 -10.75 -8.03 4.57
CA THR A 8 -10.24 -6.70 4.15
C THR A 8 -9.97 -5.86 5.40
N PRO A 9 -8.72 -5.79 5.86
CA PRO A 9 -8.31 -4.88 6.94
C PRO A 9 -8.66 -3.42 6.64
N LEU A 10 -8.73 -2.57 7.67
CA LEU A 10 -8.99 -1.14 7.47
C LEU A 10 -7.92 -0.46 6.63
N LEU A 11 -6.66 -0.86 6.80
CA LEU A 11 -5.52 -0.40 6.01
C LEU A 11 -5.69 -0.72 4.51
N PHE A 12 -6.42 -1.79 4.17
CA PHE A 12 -6.69 -2.25 2.81
C PHE A 12 -7.93 -1.55 2.23
N ASN A 13 -8.81 -1.00 3.07
CA ASN A 13 -10.08 -0.43 2.63
C ASN A 13 -9.97 1.01 2.05
N GLY A 14 -8.77 1.50 1.73
CA GLY A 14 -8.58 2.86 1.21
C GLY A 14 -8.88 3.95 2.25
N LEU A 15 -8.43 3.74 3.49
CA LEU A 15 -8.61 4.71 4.56
C LEU A 15 -8.11 6.10 4.14
N PHE A 16 -8.92 7.14 4.38
CA PHE A 16 -8.62 8.53 4.01
C PHE A 16 -8.36 8.79 2.52
N MET A 17 -8.95 8.02 1.59
CA MET A 17 -8.82 8.26 0.14
C MET A 17 -9.04 9.73 -0.27
N ARG A 18 -9.97 10.44 0.39
CA ARG A 18 -10.21 11.88 0.13
C ARG A 18 -9.01 12.78 0.45
N ALA A 19 -8.19 12.41 1.42
CA ALA A 19 -6.94 13.11 1.78
C ALA A 19 -5.74 12.61 0.95
N GLN A 20 -5.92 11.53 0.19
CA GLN A 20 -4.88 10.86 -0.58
C GLN A 20 -5.19 10.84 -2.09
N PRO A 21 -5.32 12.01 -2.75
CA PRO A 21 -5.74 12.08 -4.16
C PRO A 21 -4.74 11.44 -5.14
N GLN A 22 -3.48 11.23 -4.75
CA GLN A 22 -2.53 10.45 -5.54
C GLN A 22 -3.02 9.01 -5.77
N LEU A 23 -3.79 8.45 -4.84
CA LEU A 23 -4.46 7.16 -4.99
C LEU A 23 -5.51 7.14 -6.10
N GLY A 24 -5.86 8.28 -6.71
CA GLY A 24 -6.71 8.34 -7.91
C GLY A 24 -5.95 8.55 -9.23
N MET A 25 -4.63 8.73 -9.22
CA MET A 25 -3.86 9.00 -10.44
C MET A 25 -3.80 7.79 -11.38
N SER A 26 -3.95 8.01 -12.69
CA SER A 26 -3.75 6.92 -13.66
C SER A 26 -2.29 6.48 -13.68
N ILE A 27 -2.05 5.18 -13.47
CA ILE A 27 -0.74 4.53 -13.51
C ILE A 27 -0.56 3.65 -14.77
N GLY A 28 -1.49 3.72 -15.72
CA GLY A 28 -1.42 2.95 -16.97
C GLY A 28 -0.31 3.43 -17.90
N ILE A 29 0.05 4.71 -17.83
CA ILE A 29 1.14 5.28 -18.62
C ILE A 29 2.50 4.89 -18.04
N SER A 30 3.40 4.36 -18.87
CA SER A 30 4.77 4.00 -18.49
C SER A 30 5.65 5.23 -18.32
N GLU A 31 5.47 6.24 -19.18
CA GLU A 31 6.28 7.45 -19.23
C GLU A 31 5.39 8.70 -19.33
N ARG A 32 5.93 9.84 -18.88
CA ARG A 32 5.28 11.15 -19.00
C ARG A 32 6.13 12.06 -19.86
N LYS A 33 5.50 12.80 -20.77
CA LYS A 33 6.16 13.84 -21.58
C LYS A 33 6.28 15.18 -20.84
N TYR A 34 5.37 15.45 -19.91
CA TYR A 34 5.26 16.72 -19.20
C TYR A 34 5.26 16.51 -17.69
N ALA A 35 5.70 17.54 -16.96
CA ALA A 35 5.60 17.58 -15.51
C ALA A 35 4.16 17.34 -15.04
N PHE A 36 4.02 16.71 -13.88
CA PHE A 36 2.72 16.38 -13.30
C PHE A 36 2.61 16.90 -11.88
N ARG A 37 1.36 17.10 -11.45
CA ARG A 37 1.08 17.78 -10.20
C ARG A 37 0.26 16.89 -9.28
N ASP A 38 0.68 16.88 -8.04
CA ASP A 38 -0.09 16.43 -6.90
C ASP A 38 -0.56 17.65 -6.07
N ARG A 39 -1.51 17.46 -5.15
CA ARG A 39 -2.04 18.58 -4.35
C ARG A 39 -1.01 19.14 -3.38
N CYS A 40 -0.26 18.28 -2.68
CA CYS A 40 0.77 18.64 -1.71
C CYS A 40 1.78 17.49 -1.55
N SER A 41 2.90 17.75 -0.86
CA SER A 41 3.72 16.67 -0.30
C SER A 41 2.93 15.91 0.76
N ARG A 42 3.24 14.64 0.96
CA ARG A 42 2.53 13.77 1.91
C ARG A 42 3.45 12.80 2.61
N TRP A 43 3.09 12.54 3.85
CA TRP A 43 3.59 11.45 4.67
C TRP A 43 2.37 10.71 5.20
N VAL A 44 2.20 9.46 4.78
CA VAL A 44 1.08 8.61 5.17
C VAL A 44 1.66 7.37 5.82
N GLU A 45 1.42 7.21 7.12
CA GLU A 45 1.78 6.02 7.87
C GLU A 45 0.50 5.43 8.47
N ILE A 46 0.25 4.15 8.19
CA ILE A 46 -0.87 3.39 8.75
C ILE A 46 -0.30 2.11 9.33
N GLU A 47 -0.64 1.86 10.59
CA GLU A 47 -0.28 0.65 11.31
C GLU A 47 -1.55 0.06 11.91
N GLU A 48 -1.81 -1.19 11.62
CA GLU A 48 -3.00 -1.92 12.04
C GLU A 48 -2.57 -3.25 12.66
N THR A 49 -3.12 -3.55 13.84
CA THR A 49 -2.91 -4.83 14.52
C THR A 49 -4.26 -5.50 14.72
N ILE A 50 -4.34 -6.77 14.33
CA ILE A 50 -5.58 -7.54 14.23
C ILE A 50 -5.38 -8.87 14.93
N GLU A 51 -6.30 -9.24 15.80
CA GLU A 51 -6.33 -10.58 16.39
C GLU A 51 -7.19 -11.49 15.51
N LEU A 52 -6.56 -12.50 14.93
CA LEU A 52 -7.25 -13.51 14.15
C LEU A 52 -7.84 -14.58 15.06
N PRO A 53 -8.99 -15.18 14.69
CA PRO A 53 -9.49 -16.36 15.39
C PRO A 53 -8.48 -17.51 15.29
N GLU A 54 -8.47 -18.38 16.30
CA GLU A 54 -7.53 -19.51 16.36
C GLU A 54 -7.59 -20.41 15.10
N GLY A 55 -6.41 -20.84 14.65
CA GLY A 55 -6.25 -21.69 13.48
C GLY A 55 -6.38 -20.98 12.14
N TRP A 56 -6.61 -19.66 12.10
CA TRP A 56 -6.64 -18.89 10.85
C TRP A 56 -5.32 -18.18 10.59
N GLN A 57 -4.88 -18.23 9.33
CA GLN A 57 -3.70 -17.51 8.87
C GLN A 57 -3.91 -16.94 7.47
N PRO A 58 -3.26 -15.82 7.13
CA PRO A 58 -3.24 -15.31 5.77
C PRO A 58 -2.43 -16.24 4.87
N GLN A 59 -2.97 -16.55 3.69
CA GLN A 59 -2.29 -17.34 2.67
C GLN A 59 -1.07 -16.61 2.09
N GLN A 60 -1.13 -15.27 2.02
CA GLN A 60 -0.05 -14.43 1.52
C GLN A 60 0.04 -13.15 2.37
N LEU A 61 1.28 -12.74 2.66
CA LEU A 61 1.61 -11.47 3.30
C LEU A 61 2.77 -10.80 2.56
N GLN A 62 2.74 -9.48 2.47
CA GLN A 62 3.87 -8.68 1.98
C GLN A 62 4.81 -8.40 3.15
N GLN A 63 6.04 -8.88 3.05
CA GLN A 63 7.08 -8.65 4.05
C GLN A 63 8.18 -7.78 3.47
N ASN A 64 8.62 -6.77 4.22
CA ASN A 64 9.79 -5.94 3.91
C ASN A 64 9.79 -5.35 2.49
N VAL A 65 8.66 -4.80 2.04
CA VAL A 65 8.57 -4.08 0.76
C VAL A 65 9.14 -2.68 0.95
N GLN A 66 10.31 -2.42 0.36
CA GLN A 66 10.96 -1.12 0.45
C GLN A 66 11.26 -0.55 -0.94
N LEU A 67 10.83 0.69 -1.16
CA LEU A 67 11.13 1.48 -2.34
C LEU A 67 11.69 2.83 -1.88
N LEU A 68 12.95 3.10 -2.20
CA LEU A 68 13.61 4.35 -1.86
C LEU A 68 13.76 5.21 -3.10
N GLY A 69 13.46 6.50 -2.96
CA GLY A 69 13.63 7.47 -4.03
C GLY A 69 13.40 8.91 -3.58
N ASP A 70 14.02 9.83 -4.30
CA ASP A 70 14.01 11.26 -3.96
C ASP A 70 12.62 11.88 -4.12
N ALA A 71 11.86 11.44 -5.13
CA ALA A 71 10.54 11.98 -5.43
C ALA A 71 9.46 11.34 -4.53
N ALA A 72 9.55 10.04 -4.32
CA ALA A 72 8.65 9.27 -3.46
C ALA A 72 9.36 8.04 -2.87
N SER A 73 8.89 7.59 -1.70
CA SER A 73 9.39 6.39 -1.03
C SER A 73 8.26 5.59 -0.39
N PHE A 74 8.45 4.29 -0.26
CA PHE A 74 7.50 3.35 0.34
C PHE A 74 8.22 2.37 1.27
N ASP A 75 7.61 2.07 2.41
CA ASP A 75 8.03 1.03 3.34
C ASP A 75 6.78 0.28 3.80
N GLY A 76 6.73 -1.03 3.60
CA GLY A 76 5.58 -1.87 3.91
C GLY A 76 5.99 -3.20 4.53
N ASN A 77 5.30 -3.61 5.58
CA ASN A 77 5.55 -4.87 6.25
C ASN A 77 4.27 -5.45 6.85
N ALA A 78 4.11 -6.77 6.78
CA ALA A 78 3.04 -7.49 7.42
C ALA A 78 3.56 -8.78 8.04
N LEU A 79 3.23 -9.00 9.31
CA LEU A 79 3.77 -10.09 10.12
C LEU A 79 2.67 -10.71 10.98
N LEU A 80 2.60 -12.03 10.99
CA LEU A 80 1.79 -12.80 11.93
C LEU A 80 2.68 -13.35 13.05
N LYS A 81 2.36 -13.02 14.30
CA LYS A 81 2.98 -13.60 15.51
C LYS A 81 1.89 -14.27 16.34
N GLY A 82 1.91 -15.59 16.43
CA GLY A 82 0.79 -16.34 17.02
C GLY A 82 -0.48 -16.11 16.20
N ASN A 83 -1.52 -15.57 16.84
CA ASN A 83 -2.77 -15.16 16.18
C ASN A 83 -2.84 -13.64 15.90
N GLN A 84 -1.81 -12.87 16.22
CA GLN A 84 -1.80 -11.42 16.03
C GLN A 84 -1.13 -11.05 14.71
N LEU A 85 -1.91 -10.47 13.79
CA LEU A 85 -1.46 -9.95 12.51
C LEU A 85 -1.20 -8.44 12.63
N SER A 86 0.05 -8.03 12.46
CA SER A 86 0.45 -6.63 12.39
C SER A 86 0.78 -6.26 10.95
N ILE A 87 0.16 -5.19 10.45
CA ILE A 87 0.36 -4.67 9.11
C ILE A 87 0.71 -3.20 9.21
N LYS A 88 1.78 -2.79 8.54
CA LYS A 88 2.25 -1.41 8.50
C LYS A 88 2.59 -1.02 7.08
N HIS A 89 2.21 0.19 6.69
CA HIS A 89 2.85 0.84 5.56
C HIS A 89 3.11 2.32 5.82
N LYS A 90 4.13 2.84 5.14
CA LYS A 90 4.51 4.24 5.10
C LYS A 90 4.78 4.64 3.66
N ALA A 91 4.00 5.59 3.14
CA ALA A 91 4.18 6.18 1.82
C ALA A 91 4.55 7.66 1.97
N VAL A 92 5.60 8.09 1.30
CA VAL A 92 6.09 9.47 1.31
C VAL A 92 6.15 9.99 -0.12
N TYR A 93 5.56 11.16 -0.33
CA TYR A 93 5.54 11.88 -1.61
C TYR A 93 6.10 13.28 -1.36
N ASN A 94 7.32 13.55 -1.80
CA ASN A 94 8.10 14.70 -1.33
C ASN A 94 7.76 16.02 -2.05
N LYS A 95 7.06 15.97 -3.20
CA LYS A 95 6.88 17.12 -4.07
C LYS A 95 5.42 17.41 -4.38
N ARG A 96 5.15 18.64 -4.79
CA ARG A 96 3.86 19.04 -5.36
C ARG A 96 3.86 18.94 -6.88
N ILE A 97 4.96 19.31 -7.51
CA ILE A 97 5.19 19.25 -8.95
C ILE A 97 6.36 18.31 -9.17
N TYR A 98 6.18 17.37 -10.07
CA TYR A 98 7.12 16.30 -10.39
C TYR A 98 7.53 16.41 -11.86
N GLU A 99 8.81 16.24 -12.12
CA GLU A 99 9.36 16.22 -13.47
C GLU A 99 9.08 14.89 -14.18
N PRO A 100 9.08 14.87 -15.51
CA PRO A 100 8.91 13.64 -16.31
C PRO A 100 9.75 12.46 -15.83
N GLY A 101 11.03 12.69 -15.53
CA GLY A 101 11.97 11.66 -15.09
C GLY A 101 11.67 11.07 -13.70
N GLU A 102 10.81 11.72 -12.91
CA GLU A 102 10.42 11.27 -11.57
C GLU A 102 9.21 10.35 -11.59
N TRP A 103 8.52 10.28 -12.74
CA TRP A 103 7.34 9.46 -12.91
C TRP A 103 7.57 7.98 -12.58
N PRO A 104 8.67 7.31 -13.00
CA PRO A 104 8.90 5.91 -12.68
C PRO A 104 8.92 5.64 -11.17
N ASN A 105 9.68 6.43 -10.40
CA ASN A 105 9.74 6.27 -8.93
C ASN A 105 8.39 6.57 -8.26
N PHE A 106 7.74 7.68 -8.63
CA PHE A 106 6.40 8.02 -8.11
C PHE A 106 5.38 6.90 -8.39
N ARG A 107 5.40 6.36 -9.61
CA ARG A 107 4.48 5.33 -10.07
C ARG A 107 4.67 4.01 -9.32
N GLU A 108 5.91 3.57 -9.12
CA GLU A 108 6.18 2.34 -8.38
C GLU A 108 5.79 2.45 -6.90
N VAL A 109 6.04 3.60 -6.26
CA VAL A 109 5.57 3.87 -4.89
C VAL A 109 4.03 3.86 -4.81
N LEU A 110 3.36 4.50 -5.77
CA LEU A 110 1.90 4.52 -5.82
C LEU A 110 1.31 3.12 -6.04
N LYS A 111 1.94 2.29 -6.87
CA LYS A 111 1.55 0.88 -7.03
C LYS A 111 1.72 0.09 -5.74
N ALA A 112 2.85 0.24 -5.05
CA ALA A 112 3.10 -0.46 -3.80
C ALA A 112 2.06 -0.08 -2.74
N GLN A 113 1.70 1.21 -2.66
CA GLN A 113 0.64 1.67 -1.77
C GLN A 113 -0.74 1.10 -2.16
N ARG A 114 -1.09 1.12 -3.45
CA ARG A 114 -2.38 0.57 -3.94
C ARG A 114 -2.48 -0.94 -3.85
N TRP A 115 -1.36 -1.66 -3.86
CA TRP A 115 -1.36 -3.12 -3.76
C TRP A 115 -2.17 -3.60 -2.55
N TYR A 116 -2.03 -2.91 -1.40
CA TYR A 116 -2.81 -3.22 -0.20
C TYR A 116 -4.32 -3.03 -0.41
N MET A 117 -4.74 -2.08 -1.24
CA MET A 117 -6.15 -1.86 -1.53
C MET A 117 -6.73 -2.88 -2.50
N ASP A 118 -5.93 -3.30 -3.48
CA ASP A 118 -6.37 -4.19 -4.55
C ASP A 118 -6.30 -5.68 -4.16
N ASN A 119 -5.62 -6.02 -3.06
CA ASN A 119 -5.36 -7.41 -2.65
C ASN A 119 -5.81 -7.68 -1.21
N PRO A 120 -7.11 -7.90 -0.95
CA PRO A 120 -7.59 -8.35 0.35
C PRO A 120 -6.90 -9.66 0.79
N LEU A 121 -6.82 -9.88 2.10
CA LEU A 121 -6.20 -11.07 2.66
C LEU A 121 -7.13 -12.27 2.50
N LEU A 122 -6.62 -13.34 1.89
CA LEU A 122 -7.27 -14.65 1.94
C LEU A 122 -6.80 -15.38 3.20
N LEU A 123 -7.69 -15.49 4.19
CA LEU A 123 -7.44 -16.29 5.38
C LEU A 123 -7.83 -17.75 5.12
N VAL A 124 -6.94 -18.66 5.48
CA VAL A 124 -7.15 -20.10 5.40
C VAL A 124 -7.02 -20.70 6.80
N LYS A 125 -7.83 -21.72 7.07
CA LYS A 125 -7.75 -22.47 8.32
C LYS A 125 -6.66 -23.54 8.20
N GLN A 126 -5.70 -23.55 9.12
CA GLN A 126 -4.75 -24.65 9.29
C GLN A 126 -5.38 -25.83 10.03
#